data_AF-A0A0F9YPL3-F1
#
_entry.id   AF-A0A0F9YPL3-F1
#
_cell.length_a   1.000
_cell.length_b   1.000
_cell.length_c   1.000
_cell.angle_alpha   90.00
_cell.angle_beta   90.00
_cell.angle_gamma   90.00
#
_symmetry.space_group_name_H-M   'P 1'
#
loop_
_entity.id
_entity.type
_entity.pdbx_description
1 polymer ?
#
loop_
_entity_poly.entity_id
_entity_poly.type
_entity_poly.pdbx_seq_one_letter_code
_entity_poly.pdbx_strand_id
1 'polypeptide(L)'
;MNNIKGIEQKILYKIYKIEVKKTIGQIVSEFTLIILIALSSVFIFSVIVEILNEQASFDLFDFFRDDFDTIRESLLNNSLLFVQELPLPLIYILIGLLLVLIWLLFILFINFNKIKNKLVSFYKFWLK
;
A
#
# COMPACT_ATOMS: atom_id res chain seq x y z
N MET A 1 31.20 9.57 -47.51
CA MET A 1 30.07 9.94 -46.62
C MET A 1 29.20 8.75 -46.17
N ASN A 2 29.39 7.53 -46.70
CA ASN A 2 28.54 6.36 -46.38
C ASN A 2 28.90 5.59 -45.08
N ASN A 3 30.12 5.76 -44.54
CA ASN A 3 30.58 4.97 -43.39
C ASN A 3 29.99 5.41 -42.04
N ILE A 4 29.65 6.70 -41.88
CA ILE A 4 29.18 7.26 -40.60
C ILE A 4 27.75 6.76 -40.27
N LYS A 5 26.87 6.71 -41.28
CA LYS A 5 25.48 6.23 -41.13
C LYS A 5 25.40 4.77 -40.67
N GLY A 6 26.35 3.93 -41.06
CA GLY A 6 26.38 2.52 -40.67
C GLY A 6 26.77 2.27 -39.20
N ILE A 7 27.60 3.15 -38.62
CA ILE A 7 27.98 3.07 -37.20
C ILE A 7 26.82 3.57 -36.32
N GLU A 8 26.15 4.64 -36.75
CA GLU A 8 24.99 5.22 -36.08
C GLU A 8 23.84 4.21 -35.94
N GLN A 9 23.53 3.49 -37.02
CA GLN A 9 22.53 2.42 -37.01
C GLN A 9 22.91 1.27 -36.05
N LYS A 10 24.19 0.90 -35.96
CA LYS A 10 24.65 -0.14 -35.02
C LYS A 10 24.52 0.31 -33.56
N ILE A 11 24.77 1.57 -33.27
CA ILE A 11 24.61 2.15 -31.92
C ILE A 11 23.12 2.20 -31.56
N LEU A 12 22.28 2.73 -32.45
CA LEU A 12 20.82 2.77 -32.27
C LEU A 12 20.23 1.37 -32.03
N TYR A 13 20.67 0.37 -32.79
CA TYR A 13 20.21 -1.01 -32.61
C TYR A 13 20.61 -1.60 -31.25
N LYS A 14 21.81 -1.29 -30.75
CA LYS A 14 22.25 -1.72 -29.41
C LYS A 14 21.43 -1.06 -28.30
N ILE A 15 21.20 0.25 -28.41
CA ILE A 15 20.38 1.00 -27.43
C ILE A 15 18.96 0.44 -27.44
N TYR A 16 18.35 0.30 -28.62
CA TYR A 16 17.03 -0.29 -28.76
C TYR A 16 16.94 -1.69 -28.13
N LYS A 17 17.92 -2.56 -28.35
CA LYS A 17 17.95 -3.90 -27.77
C LYS A 17 18.03 -3.88 -26.23
N ILE A 18 18.78 -2.93 -25.66
CA ILE A 18 18.89 -2.76 -24.21
C ILE A 18 17.58 -2.22 -23.63
N GLU A 19 17.00 -1.21 -24.27
CA GLU A 19 15.72 -0.60 -23.88
C GLU A 19 14.60 -1.66 -23.87
N VAL A 20 14.46 -2.42 -24.97
CA VAL A 20 13.45 -3.47 -25.11
C VAL A 20 13.63 -4.56 -24.06
N LYS A 21 14.87 -4.99 -23.78
CA LYS A 21 15.12 -6.00 -22.73
C LYS A 21 14.72 -5.48 -21.35
N LYS A 22 14.99 -4.20 -21.06
CA LYS A 22 14.60 -3.56 -19.80
C LYS A 22 13.08 -3.46 -19.68
N THR A 23 12.40 -3.01 -20.72
CA THR A 23 10.93 -2.89 -20.76
C THR A 23 10.26 -4.25 -20.61
N ILE A 24 10.73 -5.29 -21.31
CA ILE A 24 10.19 -6.65 -21.15
C ILE A 24 10.40 -7.14 -19.71
N GLY A 25 11.57 -6.91 -19.12
CA GLY A 25 11.83 -7.26 -17.72
C GLY A 25 10.89 -6.56 -16.75
N GLN A 26 10.58 -5.28 -16.98
CA GLN A 26 9.62 -4.53 -16.18
C GLN A 26 8.20 -5.08 -16.32
N ILE A 27 7.74 -5.33 -17.55
CA ILE A 27 6.40 -5.91 -17.79
C ILE A 27 6.25 -7.27 -17.12
N VAL A 28 7.26 -8.14 -17.25
CA VAL A 28 7.25 -9.47 -16.60
C VAL A 28 7.20 -9.33 -15.08
N SER A 29 8.00 -8.43 -14.51
CA SER A 29 8.02 -8.16 -13.07
C SER A 29 6.65 -7.68 -12.56
N GLU A 30 6.05 -6.70 -13.22
CA GLU A 30 4.73 -6.17 -12.87
C GLU A 30 3.65 -7.24 -12.98
N PHE A 31 3.66 -8.03 -14.06
CA PHE A 31 2.70 -9.11 -14.26
C PHE A 31 2.82 -10.20 -13.19
N THR A 32 4.05 -10.55 -12.81
CA THR A 32 4.31 -11.53 -11.74
C THR A 32 3.79 -11.01 -10.40
N LEU A 33 3.95 -9.72 -10.12
CA LEU A 33 3.49 -9.08 -8.90
C LEU A 33 1.95 -9.07 -8.81
N ILE A 34 1.27 -8.77 -9.91
CA ILE A 34 -0.20 -8.85 -10.00
C ILE A 34 -0.69 -10.27 -9.68
N ILE A 35 -0.07 -11.29 -10.27
CA ILE A 35 -0.39 -12.69 -9.99
C ILE A 35 -0.20 -13.01 -8.51
N LEU A 36 0.91 -12.56 -7.92
CA LEU A 36 1.22 -12.79 -6.51
C LEU A 36 0.18 -12.16 -5.59
N ILE A 37 -0.23 -10.92 -5.87
CA ILE A 37 -1.31 -10.25 -5.12
C ILE A 37 -2.62 -11.02 -5.25
N ALA A 38 -2.99 -11.43 -6.47
CA ALA A 38 -4.23 -12.17 -6.70
C ALA A 38 -4.24 -13.50 -5.92
N LEU A 39 -3.16 -14.28 -6.00
CA LEU A 39 -3.03 -15.54 -5.27
C LEU A 39 -3.06 -15.34 -3.75
N SER A 40 -2.36 -14.31 -3.25
CA SER A 40 -2.35 -14.00 -1.82
C SER A 40 -3.73 -13.59 -1.33
N SER A 41 -4.46 -12.79 -2.10
CA SER A 41 -5.83 -12.39 -1.78
C SER A 41 -6.79 -13.59 -1.77
N VAL A 42 -6.66 -14.49 -2.73
CA VAL A 42 -7.49 -15.73 -2.78
C VAL A 42 -7.18 -16.63 -1.59
N PHE A 43 -5.90 -16.78 -1.24
CA PHE A 43 -5.50 -17.56 -0.07
C PHE A 43 -6.07 -16.98 1.23
N ILE A 44 -5.92 -15.67 1.45
CA ILE A 44 -6.48 -14.98 2.64
C ILE A 44 -7.99 -15.14 2.69
N PHE A 45 -8.67 -14.97 1.55
CA PHE A 45 -10.12 -15.15 1.48
C PHE A 45 -10.54 -16.59 1.81
N SER A 46 -9.81 -17.59 1.29
CA SER A 46 -10.06 -19.00 1.61
C SER A 46 -9.93 -19.29 3.10
N VAL A 47 -8.88 -18.80 3.74
CA VAL A 47 -8.66 -18.97 5.19
C VAL A 47 -9.77 -18.31 5.98
N ILE A 48 -10.19 -17.10 5.61
CA ILE A 48 -11.32 -16.41 6.26
C ILE A 48 -12.60 -17.23 6.11
N VAL A 49 -12.92 -17.70 4.90
CA VAL A 49 -14.13 -18.51 4.66
C VAL A 49 -14.08 -19.83 5.42
N GLU A 50 -12.91 -20.47 5.51
CA GLU A 50 -12.71 -21.69 6.28
C GLU A 50 -12.95 -21.45 7.77
N ILE A 51 -12.37 -20.39 8.36
CA ILE A 51 -12.62 -19.98 9.75
C ILE A 51 -14.12 -19.69 9.97
N LEU A 52 -14.77 -18.97 9.05
CA LEU A 52 -16.20 -18.66 9.13
C LEU A 52 -17.09 -19.90 9.00
N ASN A 53 -16.67 -20.91 8.24
CA ASN A 53 -17.42 -22.15 8.06
C ASN A 53 -17.20 -23.14 9.22
N GLU A 54 -15.99 -23.21 9.77
CA GLU A 54 -15.70 -24.01 10.97
C GLU A 54 -16.41 -23.47 12.21
N GLN A 55 -16.54 -22.14 12.30
CA GLN A 55 -17.31 -21.48 13.36
C GLN A 55 -18.77 -21.31 12.93
N ALA A 56 -19.54 -22.39 13.02
CA ALA A 56 -20.97 -22.39 12.70
C ALA A 56 -21.76 -21.27 13.42
N SER A 57 -22.07 -20.21 12.67
CA SER A 57 -23.16 -19.22 12.84
C SER A 57 -23.23 -18.39 14.14
N PHE A 58 -23.25 -17.07 13.96
CA PHE A 58 -23.66 -16.02 14.92
C PHE A 58 -22.78 -15.72 16.15
N ASP A 59 -21.91 -16.61 16.59
CA ASP A 59 -21.06 -16.36 17.78
C ASP A 59 -19.86 -15.43 17.50
N LEU A 60 -19.53 -15.18 16.22
CA LEU A 60 -18.43 -14.30 15.85
C LEU A 60 -18.71 -12.82 16.09
N PHE A 61 -19.94 -12.36 15.86
CA PHE A 61 -20.30 -10.96 16.15
C PHE A 61 -20.38 -10.72 17.65
N ASP A 62 -20.85 -11.69 18.43
CA ASP A 62 -20.85 -11.62 19.88
C ASP A 62 -19.42 -11.77 20.44
N PHE A 63 -18.57 -12.64 19.87
CA PHE A 63 -17.14 -12.68 20.16
C PHE A 63 -16.43 -11.36 19.81
N PHE A 64 -16.66 -10.79 18.63
CA PHE A 64 -16.09 -9.50 18.26
C PHE A 64 -16.62 -8.40 19.17
N ARG A 65 -17.87 -8.46 19.62
CA ARG A 65 -18.46 -7.49 20.54
C ARG A 65 -17.89 -7.61 21.95
N ASP A 66 -17.77 -8.81 22.48
CA ASP A 66 -17.15 -9.08 23.78
C ASP A 66 -15.66 -8.74 23.77
N ASP A 67 -14.96 -9.05 22.68
CA ASP A 67 -13.59 -8.60 22.46
C ASP A 67 -13.53 -7.08 22.29
N PHE A 68 -14.49 -6.44 21.62
CA PHE A 68 -14.52 -4.98 21.50
C PHE A 68 -14.80 -4.30 22.84
N ASP A 69 -15.69 -4.86 23.65
CA ASP A 69 -16.04 -4.34 24.97
C ASP A 69 -14.88 -4.55 25.95
N THR A 70 -14.19 -5.69 25.89
CA THR A 70 -12.94 -5.95 26.63
C THR A 70 -11.81 -5.04 26.19
N ILE A 71 -11.61 -4.89 24.87
CA ILE A 71 -10.64 -3.96 24.29
C ILE A 71 -11.01 -2.53 24.67
N ARG A 72 -12.28 -2.14 24.73
CA ARG A 72 -12.72 -0.79 25.08
C ARG A 72 -12.51 -0.48 26.56
N GLU A 73 -12.88 -1.39 27.46
CA GLU A 73 -12.63 -1.23 28.91
C GLU A 73 -11.14 -1.23 29.22
N SER A 74 -10.38 -2.10 28.55
CA SER A 74 -8.95 -2.24 28.76
C SER A 74 -8.14 -1.24 27.94
N LEU A 75 -8.69 -0.61 26.90
CA LEU A 75 -7.95 0.29 26.00
C LEU A 75 -7.45 1.50 26.75
N LEU A 76 -8.29 2.12 27.56
CA LEU A 76 -7.91 3.32 28.29
C LEU A 76 -6.87 2.99 29.35
N ASN A 77 -7.06 1.91 30.10
CA ASN A 77 -6.11 1.48 31.13
C ASN A 77 -4.78 0.98 30.54
N ASN A 78 -4.84 0.16 29.49
CA ASN A 78 -3.66 -0.38 28.83
C ASN A 78 -2.93 0.68 28.00
N SER A 79 -3.63 1.64 27.40
CA SER A 79 -2.96 2.77 26.71
C SER A 79 -2.29 3.71 27.70
N LEU A 80 -2.91 3.96 28.87
CA LEU A 80 -2.28 4.71 29.95
C LEU A 80 -1.03 3.98 30.47
N LEU A 81 -1.14 2.69 30.77
CA LEU A 81 0.01 1.87 31.18
C LEU A 81 1.10 1.83 30.11
N PHE A 82 0.72 1.66 28.84
CA PHE A 82 1.65 1.64 27.71
C PHE A 82 2.40 2.97 27.57
N VAL A 83 1.73 4.11 27.76
CA VAL A 83 2.38 5.44 27.75
C VAL A 83 3.28 5.64 28.98
N GLN A 84 2.90 5.09 30.13
CA GLN A 84 3.70 5.18 31.36
C GLN A 84 4.94 4.28 31.35
N GLU A 85 4.84 3.10 30.75
CA GLU A 85 5.93 2.12 30.64
C GLU A 85 6.82 2.34 29.42
N LEU A 86 6.43 3.22 28.51
CA LEU A 86 7.17 3.54 27.29
C LEU A 86 8.52 4.19 27.64
N PRO A 87 9.65 3.62 27.16
CA PRO A 87 10.96 4.23 27.36
C PRO A 87 11.01 5.64 26.75
N LEU A 88 11.59 6.61 27.46
CA LEU A 88 11.69 8.02 27.03
C LEU A 88 12.13 8.20 25.55
N PRO A 89 13.11 7.45 25.00
CA PRO A 89 13.49 7.57 23.59
C PRO A 89 12.33 7.30 22.62
N LEU A 90 11.48 6.32 22.91
CA LEU A 90 10.33 5.96 22.07
C LEU A 90 9.25 7.03 22.13
N ILE A 91 9.09 7.72 23.27
CA ILE A 91 8.15 8.84 23.40
C ILE A 91 8.55 9.99 22.47
N TYR A 92 9.84 10.34 22.40
CA TYR A 92 10.31 11.38 21.47
C TYR A 92 10.11 11.00 20.00
N ILE A 93 10.32 9.73 19.64
CA ILE A 93 10.05 9.21 18.30
C ILE A 93 8.56 9.32 17.98
N LEU A 94 7.69 8.93 18.91
CA LEU A 94 6.24 8.98 18.76
C LEU A 94 5.74 10.43 18.55
N ILE A 95 6.26 11.39 19.34
CA ILE A 95 5.96 12.82 19.16
C ILE A 95 6.44 13.30 17.78
N GLY A 96 7.64 12.91 17.35
CA GLY A 96 8.17 13.26 16.03
C GLY A 96 7.29 12.74 14.89
N LEU A 97 6.86 11.47 14.96
CA LEU A 97 5.93 10.88 13.99
C LEU A 97 4.59 11.60 13.97
N LEU A 98 4.07 11.98 15.15
CA LEU A 98 2.80 12.68 15.26
C LEU A 98 2.86 14.08 14.63
N LEU A 99 3.97 14.80 14.80
CA LEU A 99 4.21 16.08 14.12
C LEU A 99 4.30 15.93 12.60
N VAL A 100 4.99 14.89 12.11
CA VAL A 100 5.05 14.59 10.67
C VAL A 100 3.66 14.28 10.12
N LEU A 101 2.85 13.53 10.85
CA LEU A 101 1.49 13.19 10.45
C LEU A 101 0.60 14.44 10.37
N ILE A 102 0.67 15.33 11.36
CA ILE A 102 -0.03 16.63 11.32
C ILE A 102 0.41 17.45 10.10
N TRP A 103 1.71 17.50 9.82
CA TRP A 103 2.24 18.21 8.66
C TRP A 103 1.75 17.61 7.32
N LEU A 104 1.71 16.29 7.20
CA LEU A 104 1.15 15.61 6.03
C LEU A 104 -0.34 15.91 5.84
N LEU A 105 -1.12 15.89 6.92
CA LEU A 105 -2.54 16.26 6.88
C LEU A 105 -2.73 17.72 6.43
N PHE A 106 -1.88 18.63 6.92
CA PHE A 106 -1.89 20.02 6.50
C PHE A 106 -1.57 20.18 5.00
N ILE A 107 -0.55 19.48 4.49
CA ILE A 107 -0.22 19.48 3.06
C ILE A 107 -1.36 18.91 2.23
N LEU A 108 -1.97 17.80 2.68
CA LEU A 108 -3.12 17.20 2.02
C LEU A 108 -4.30 18.18 1.94
N PHE A 109 -4.55 18.92 3.03
CA PHE A 109 -5.62 19.92 3.08
C PHE A 109 -5.37 21.08 2.12
N ILE A 110 -4.17 21.66 2.11
CA ILE A 110 -3.81 22.74 1.16
C ILE A 110 -3.90 22.25 -0.29
N ASN A 111 -3.44 21.03 -0.56
CA ASN A 111 -3.42 20.47 -1.91
C ASN A 111 -4.71 19.73 -2.27
N PHE A 112 -5.75 19.79 -1.45
CA PHE A 112 -6.97 18.99 -1.62
C PHE A 112 -7.61 19.23 -2.99
N ASN A 113 -7.69 20.48 -3.44
CA ASN A 113 -8.23 20.83 -4.75
C ASN A 113 -7.39 20.25 -5.90
N LYS A 114 -6.06 20.24 -5.77
CA LYS A 114 -5.14 19.67 -6.77
C LYS A 114 -5.25 18.15 -6.82
N ILE A 115 -5.39 17.50 -5.67
CA ILE A 115 -5.57 16.05 -5.54
C ILE A 115 -6.93 15.65 -6.12
N LYS A 116 -8.00 16.37 -5.77
CA LYS A 116 -9.35 16.18 -6.34
C LYS A 116 -9.34 16.28 -7.86
N ASN A 117 -8.68 17.29 -8.41
CA ASN A 117 -8.59 17.47 -9.87
C ASN A 117 -7.81 16.34 -10.55
N LYS A 118 -6.73 15.84 -9.93
CA LYS A 118 -6.01 14.66 -10.42
C LYS A 118 -6.87 13.40 -10.37
N LEU A 119 -7.57 13.15 -9.27
CA LEU A 119 -8.48 12.01 -9.13
C LEU A 119 -9.61 12.05 -10.17
N VAL A 120 -10.20 13.22 -10.40
CA VAL A 120 -11.21 13.41 -11.45
C VAL A 120 -10.63 13.17 -12.85
N SER A 121 -9.39 13.59 -13.10
CA SER A 121 -8.70 13.32 -14.38
C SER A 121 -8.43 11.83 -14.57
N PHE A 122 -8.00 11.11 -13.53
CA PHE A 122 -7.82 9.65 -13.58
C PHE A 122 -9.15 8.93 -13.82
N TYR A 123 -10.21 9.34 -13.13
CA TYR A 123 -11.55 8.80 -13.33
C TYR A 123 -12.05 9.03 -14.77
N LYS A 124 -11.87 10.24 -15.31
CA LYS A 124 -12.21 10.56 -16.70
C LYS A 124 -11.35 9.81 -17.72
N PHE A 125 -10.10 9.51 -17.41
CA PHE A 125 -9.22 8.71 -18.27
C PHE A 125 -9.64 7.24 -18.31
N TRP A 126 -10.19 6.71 -17.22
CA TRP A 126 -10.58 5.30 -17.15
C TRP A 126 -11.99 5.02 -17.68
N LEU A 127 -12.89 6.02 -17.64
CA LEU A 127 -14.26 5.93 -18.17
C LEU A 127 -14.43 6.38 -19.62
N LYS A 128 -13.37 6.85 -20.26
CA LYS A 128 -13.38 7.27 -21.67
C LYS A 128 -12.47 6.36 -22.47
#